data_AF-A0A9P5TKJ4-F1
#
_entry.id   AF-A0A9P5TKJ4-F1
#
_cell.length_a   1.000
_cell.length_b   1.000
_cell.length_c   1.000
_cell.angle_alpha   90.00
_cell.angle_beta   90.00
_cell.angle_gamma   90.00
#
_symmetry.space_group_name_H-M   'P 1'
#
loop_
_entity.id
_entity.type
_entity.pdbx_description
1 polymer ?
#
loop_
_entity_poly.entity_id
_entity_poly.type
_entity_poly.pdbx_seq_one_letter_code
_entity_poly.pdbx_strand_id
1 'polypeptide(L)'
;MTDYESLYRSLLLGCFLSLVFFGLNTCQTLIYFRLHPSGPWKLKIFVIAIWVLEAIHTCFTAWIVYGVFVPRFGNDADAMAYATSGVFTTGLISVIITTFVQWFFAFRLYKLSAGEGSTTTTRIILSAIIPTLSAAFSLTRLVSYVGAAIYHALHHQTAGWKWCLFAVGILSIFSDLLMAVGLFVCLWKRWRSQKCLQERSHFAAMNRVFVIAIEANLFTWYTLSLSVYLQHLS
;
A
#
# COMPACT_ATOMS: atom_id res chain seq x y z
N MET A 1 24.17 18.68 -17.91
CA MET A 1 23.21 18.21 -18.95
C MET A 1 22.64 16.84 -18.60
N THR A 2 23.47 15.90 -18.12
CA THR A 2 23.04 14.56 -17.66
C THR A 2 22.03 14.55 -16.50
N ASP A 3 22.09 15.54 -15.60
CA ASP A 3 21.24 15.54 -14.39
C ASP A 3 19.77 15.84 -14.71
N TYR A 4 19.51 16.72 -15.68
CA TYR A 4 18.17 17.12 -16.12
C TYR A 4 17.42 15.96 -16.77
N GLU A 5 18.09 15.25 -17.68
CA GLU A 5 17.49 14.09 -18.37
C GLU A 5 17.11 12.99 -17.38
N SER A 6 17.99 12.70 -16.41
CA SER A 6 17.69 11.68 -15.40
C SER A 6 16.46 12.05 -14.56
N LEU A 7 16.34 13.31 -14.15
CA LEU A 7 15.19 13.80 -13.39
C LEU A 7 13.89 13.70 -14.19
N TYR A 8 13.89 14.17 -15.44
CA TYR A 8 12.71 14.12 -16.31
C TYR A 8 12.25 12.68 -16.55
N ARG A 9 13.19 11.76 -16.78
CA ARG A 9 12.90 10.33 -16.96
C ARG A 9 12.30 9.72 -15.70
N SER A 10 12.89 9.98 -14.53
CA SER A 10 12.37 9.49 -13.26
C SER A 10 10.99 10.04 -12.92
N LEU A 11 10.74 11.33 -13.17
CA LEU A 11 9.45 11.97 -12.90
C LEU A 11 8.34 11.40 -13.79
N LEU A 12 8.62 11.23 -15.08
CA LEU A 12 7.67 10.66 -16.04
C LEU A 12 7.35 9.19 -15.70
N LEU A 13 8.38 8.40 -15.36
CA LEU A 13 8.21 7.01 -14.94
C LEU A 13 7.35 6.91 -13.67
N GLY A 14 7.62 7.76 -12.67
CA GLY A 14 6.83 7.81 -11.43
C GLY A 14 5.36 8.16 -11.69
N CYS A 15 5.08 9.08 -12.61
CA CYS A 15 3.71 9.44 -12.98
C CYS A 15 2.98 8.29 -13.68
N PHE A 16 3.62 7.61 -14.63
CA PHE A 16 3.01 6.44 -15.29
C PHE A 16 2.74 5.30 -14.30
N LEU A 17 3.67 5.02 -13.41
CA LEU A 17 3.46 4.01 -12.36
C LEU A 17 2.30 4.39 -11.44
N SER A 18 2.17 5.66 -11.07
CA SER A 18 1.05 6.16 -10.26
C SER A 18 -0.29 5.97 -10.97
N LEU A 19 -0.37 6.27 -12.28
CA LEU A 19 -1.56 6.03 -13.09
C LEU A 19 -1.93 4.53 -13.18
N VAL A 20 -0.94 3.66 -13.32
CA VAL A 20 -1.16 2.20 -13.33
C VAL A 20 -1.70 1.73 -11.98
N PHE A 21 -1.10 2.17 -10.87
CA PHE A 21 -1.58 1.82 -9.53
C PHE A 21 -2.99 2.36 -9.24
N PHE A 22 -3.30 3.57 -9.70
CA PHE A 22 -4.65 4.11 -9.62
C PHE A 22 -5.67 3.27 -10.42
N GLY A 23 -5.29 2.80 -11.61
CA GLY A 23 -6.11 1.87 -12.40
C GLY A 23 -6.38 0.57 -11.66
N LEU A 24 -5.34 -0.05 -11.08
CA LEU A 24 -5.48 -1.27 -10.29
C LEU A 24 -6.38 -1.07 -9.06
N ASN A 25 -6.19 0.03 -8.32
CA ASN A 25 -6.99 0.37 -7.15
C ASN A 25 -8.47 0.63 -7.53
N THR A 26 -8.71 1.23 -8.70
CA THR A 26 -10.07 1.44 -9.25
C THR A 26 -10.74 0.10 -9.56
N CYS A 27 -10.05 -0.80 -10.26
CA CYS A 27 -10.55 -2.14 -10.53
C CYS A 27 -10.89 -2.88 -9.24
N GLN A 28 -9.97 -2.89 -8.26
CA GLN A 28 -10.17 -3.51 -6.96
C GLN A 28 -11.41 -2.97 -6.24
N THR A 29 -11.60 -1.65 -6.28
CA THR A 29 -12.74 -0.97 -5.69
C THR A 29 -14.06 -1.38 -6.34
N LEU A 30 -14.15 -1.34 -7.67
CA LEU A 30 -15.35 -1.72 -8.42
C LEU A 30 -15.75 -3.17 -8.15
N ILE A 31 -14.75 -4.06 -8.12
CA ILE A 31 -14.91 -5.48 -7.85
C ILE A 31 -15.44 -5.70 -6.43
N TYR A 32 -14.89 -5.00 -5.45
CA TYR A 32 -15.36 -5.06 -4.08
C TYR A 32 -16.85 -4.66 -3.96
N PHE A 33 -17.26 -3.58 -4.63
CA PHE A 33 -18.66 -3.14 -4.63
C PHE A 33 -19.61 -4.13 -5.30
N ARG A 34 -19.17 -4.80 -6.37
CA ARG A 34 -19.95 -5.83 -7.05
C ARG A 34 -20.14 -7.09 -6.20
N LEU A 35 -19.09 -7.53 -5.51
CA LEU A 35 -19.11 -8.77 -4.72
C LEU A 35 -19.78 -8.61 -3.34
N HIS A 36 -19.82 -7.39 -2.80
CA HIS A 36 -20.37 -7.14 -1.47
C HIS A 36 -21.49 -6.08 -1.47
N PRO A 37 -22.59 -6.29 -2.21
CA PRO A 37 -23.70 -5.33 -2.28
C PRO A 37 -24.35 -5.10 -0.90
N SER A 38 -24.41 -6.13 -0.05
CA SER A 38 -24.98 -6.04 1.31
C SER A 38 -23.93 -5.93 2.43
N GLY A 39 -22.66 -5.67 2.10
CA GLY A 39 -21.57 -5.63 3.08
C GLY A 39 -21.64 -4.43 4.05
N PRO A 40 -20.92 -4.48 5.19
CA PRO A 40 -20.95 -3.44 6.21
C PRO A 40 -20.50 -2.08 5.66
N TRP A 41 -21.34 -1.04 5.83
CA TRP A 41 -21.13 0.32 5.32
C TRP A 41 -19.76 0.92 5.67
N LYS A 42 -19.23 0.62 6.86
CA LYS A 42 -17.90 1.09 7.31
C LYS A 42 -16.78 0.67 6.35
N LEU A 43 -16.84 -0.54 5.79
CA LEU A 43 -15.80 -1.04 4.88
C LEU A 43 -15.96 -0.42 3.47
N LYS A 44 -17.18 -0.15 3.03
CA LYS A 44 -17.45 0.55 1.75
C LYS A 44 -16.95 1.99 1.76
N ILE A 45 -17.23 2.74 2.82
CA ILE A 45 -16.74 4.13 2.98
C ILE A 45 -15.21 4.14 2.94
N PHE A 46 -14.57 3.16 3.57
CA PHE A 46 -13.12 3.05 3.58
C PHE A 46 -12.51 2.79 2.19
N VAL A 47 -13.07 1.85 1.43
CA VAL A 47 -12.60 1.55 0.07
C VAL A 47 -12.74 2.79 -0.83
N ILE A 48 -13.86 3.52 -0.72
CA ILE A 48 -14.04 4.80 -1.43
C ILE A 48 -13.02 5.84 -0.97
N ALA A 49 -12.78 5.95 0.35
CA ALA A 49 -11.82 6.91 0.88
C ALA A 49 -10.42 6.66 0.32
N ILE A 50 -9.92 5.41 0.35
CA ILE A 50 -8.62 5.08 -0.28
C ILE A 50 -8.62 5.43 -1.76
N TRP A 51 -9.68 5.07 -2.47
CA TRP A 51 -9.80 5.35 -3.89
C TRP A 51 -9.71 6.86 -4.19
N VAL A 52 -10.40 7.70 -3.41
CA VAL A 52 -10.31 9.16 -3.52
C VAL A 52 -8.92 9.67 -3.17
N LEU A 53 -8.31 9.18 -2.08
CA LEU A 53 -6.95 9.58 -1.68
C LEU A 53 -5.93 9.27 -2.78
N GLU A 54 -6.01 8.08 -3.39
CA GLU A 54 -5.12 7.67 -4.48
C GLU A 54 -5.39 8.48 -5.76
N ALA A 55 -6.65 8.80 -6.06
CA ALA A 55 -7.02 9.67 -7.17
C ALA A 55 -6.40 11.06 -7.00
N ILE A 56 -6.50 11.64 -5.81
CA ILE A 56 -5.92 12.96 -5.48
C ILE A 56 -4.41 12.92 -5.66
N HIS A 57 -3.72 11.93 -5.08
CA HIS A 57 -2.27 11.77 -5.22
C HIS A 57 -1.83 11.65 -6.68
N THR A 58 -2.57 10.87 -7.48
CA THR A 58 -2.30 10.70 -8.91
C THR A 58 -2.52 12.00 -9.69
N CYS A 59 -3.58 12.75 -9.38
CA CYS A 59 -3.84 14.05 -10.00
C CYS A 59 -2.75 15.07 -9.68
N PHE A 60 -2.29 15.14 -8.43
CA PHE A 60 -1.17 16.02 -8.04
C PHE A 60 0.13 15.64 -8.77
N THR A 61 0.41 14.34 -8.89
CA THR A 61 1.58 13.86 -9.62
C THR A 61 1.53 14.27 -11.10
N ALA A 62 0.36 14.09 -11.76
CA ALA A 62 0.16 14.51 -13.13
C ALA A 62 0.26 16.03 -13.31
N TRP A 63 -0.25 16.80 -12.34
CA TRP A 63 -0.15 18.26 -12.34
C TRP A 63 1.30 18.75 -12.29
N ILE A 64 2.13 18.11 -11.46
CA ILE A 64 3.56 18.45 -11.36
C ILE A 64 4.27 18.12 -12.67
N VAL A 65 4.02 16.96 -13.27
CA VAL A 65 4.56 16.61 -14.59
C VAL A 65 4.17 17.66 -15.63
N TYR A 66 2.88 18.02 -15.69
CA TYR A 66 2.41 19.07 -16.59
C TYR A 66 3.16 20.39 -16.38
N GLY A 67 3.31 20.83 -15.11
CA GLY A 67 4.01 22.06 -14.74
C GLY A 67 5.51 22.08 -15.06
N VAL A 68 6.15 20.91 -15.19
CA VAL A 68 7.54 20.77 -15.62
C VAL A 68 7.65 20.81 -17.14
N PHE A 69 6.82 20.05 -17.86
CA PHE A 69 6.99 19.86 -19.31
C PHE A 69 6.33 20.93 -20.18
N VAL A 70 5.24 21.57 -19.73
CA VAL A 70 4.48 22.50 -20.57
C VAL A 70 4.88 23.96 -20.33
N PRO A 71 4.70 24.55 -19.12
CA PRO A 71 4.98 25.98 -18.92
C PRO A 71 6.47 26.34 -18.91
N ARG A 72 7.34 25.37 -18.64
CA ARG A 72 8.78 25.58 -18.40
C ARG A 72 9.66 24.95 -19.47
N PHE A 73 9.06 24.63 -20.62
CA PHE A 73 9.78 24.04 -21.74
C PHE A 73 10.90 24.99 -22.21
N GLY A 74 12.15 24.48 -22.23
CA GLY A 74 13.33 25.25 -22.62
C GLY A 74 13.99 26.08 -21.51
N ASN A 75 13.44 26.11 -20.29
CA ASN A 75 14.08 26.69 -19.12
C ASN A 75 14.35 25.61 -18.05
N ASP A 76 15.42 24.85 -18.26
CA ASP A 76 15.77 23.69 -17.46
C ASP A 76 16.04 24.01 -15.98
N ALA A 77 16.55 25.21 -15.67
CA ALA A 77 16.83 25.60 -14.29
C ALA A 77 15.52 25.80 -13.48
N ASP A 78 14.53 26.49 -14.04
CA ASP A 78 13.23 26.67 -13.39
C ASP A 78 12.43 25.34 -13.34
N ALA A 79 12.52 24.54 -14.41
CA ALA A 79 11.92 23.21 -14.46
C ALA A 79 12.46 22.28 -13.36
N MET A 80 13.77 22.28 -13.09
CA MET A 80 14.36 21.49 -12.01
C MET A 80 13.92 21.96 -10.63
N ALA A 81 13.90 23.27 -10.38
CA ALA A 81 13.47 23.81 -9.08
C ALA A 81 12.02 23.43 -8.79
N TYR A 82 11.15 23.59 -9.80
CA TYR A 82 9.75 23.21 -9.71
C TYR A 82 9.56 21.69 -9.54
N ALA A 83 10.25 20.87 -10.32
CA ALA A 83 10.19 19.41 -10.22
C ALA A 83 10.63 18.91 -8.84
N THR A 84 11.73 19.45 -8.31
CA THR A 84 12.26 19.08 -6.99
C THR A 84 11.23 19.39 -5.90
N SER A 85 10.67 20.60 -5.90
CA SER A 85 9.62 21.01 -4.96
C SER A 85 8.34 20.16 -5.10
N GLY A 86 7.96 19.83 -6.34
CA GLY A 86 6.82 18.97 -6.64
C GLY A 86 6.98 17.58 -6.05
N VAL A 87 8.13 16.94 -6.26
CA VAL A 87 8.44 15.59 -5.73
C VAL A 87 8.34 15.54 -4.20
N PHE A 88 8.81 16.58 -3.50
CA PHE A 88 8.64 16.68 -2.05
C PHE A 88 7.18 16.76 -1.64
N THR A 89 6.39 17.55 -2.36
CA THR A 89 4.97 17.74 -2.05
C THR A 89 4.17 16.46 -2.28
N THR A 90 4.39 15.76 -3.41
CA THR A 90 3.74 14.47 -3.68
C THR A 90 4.18 13.39 -2.70
N GLY A 91 5.46 13.39 -2.31
CA GLY A 91 5.97 12.47 -1.30
C GLY A 91 5.34 12.68 0.08
N LEU A 92 5.15 13.94 0.52
CA LEU A 92 4.40 14.25 1.75
C LEU A 92 2.98 13.68 1.70
N ILE A 93 2.27 13.95 0.61
CA ILE A 93 0.89 13.46 0.41
C ILE A 93 0.88 11.93 0.45
N SER A 94 1.80 11.27 -0.25
CA SER A 94 1.92 9.80 -0.28
C SER A 94 2.16 9.21 1.10
N VAL A 95 3.09 9.78 1.89
CA VAL A 95 3.40 9.29 3.25
C VAL A 95 2.20 9.47 4.18
N ILE A 96 1.46 10.56 4.07
CA ILE A 96 0.23 10.79 4.85
C ILE A 96 -0.82 9.73 4.50
N ILE A 97 -1.14 9.55 3.21
CA ILE A 97 -2.12 8.57 2.73
C ILE A 97 -1.77 7.17 3.25
N THR A 98 -0.53 6.75 3.04
CA THR A 98 -0.09 5.40 3.41
C THR A 98 -0.09 5.16 4.92
N THR A 99 0.19 6.18 5.74
CA THR A 99 0.10 6.07 7.22
C THR A 99 -1.36 5.87 7.66
N PHE A 100 -2.32 6.62 7.09
CA PHE A 100 -3.74 6.41 7.38
C PHE A 100 -4.21 5.01 6.99
N VAL A 101 -3.78 4.53 5.82
CA VAL A 101 -4.09 3.19 5.33
C VAL A 101 -3.52 2.12 6.27
N GLN A 102 -2.27 2.26 6.70
CA GLN A 102 -1.60 1.33 7.63
C GLN A 102 -2.31 1.27 8.98
N TRP A 103 -2.66 2.42 9.57
CA TRP A 103 -3.42 2.46 10.84
C TRP A 103 -4.78 1.79 10.73
N PHE A 104 -5.45 1.94 9.59
CA PHE A 104 -6.71 1.24 9.36
C PHE A 104 -6.52 -0.28 9.26
N PHE A 105 -5.54 -0.74 8.50
CA PHE A 105 -5.26 -2.18 8.39
C PHE A 105 -4.86 -2.77 9.75
N ALA A 106 -4.10 -2.02 10.54
CA ALA A 106 -3.76 -2.36 11.93
C ALA A 106 -5.04 -2.53 12.78
N PHE A 107 -5.98 -1.58 12.72
CA PHE A 107 -7.26 -1.67 13.41
C PHE A 107 -8.11 -2.87 12.96
N ARG A 108 -8.14 -3.14 11.65
CA ARG A 108 -8.87 -4.29 11.09
C ARG A 108 -8.25 -5.62 11.57
N LEU A 109 -6.92 -5.71 11.57
CA LEU A 109 -6.20 -6.89 12.05
C LEU A 109 -6.46 -7.12 13.54
N TYR A 110 -6.43 -6.06 14.36
CA TYR A 110 -6.81 -6.11 15.77
C TYR A 110 -8.22 -6.69 15.96
N LYS A 111 -9.21 -6.16 15.23
CA LYS A 111 -10.60 -6.62 15.30
C LYS A 111 -10.77 -8.07 14.80
N LEU A 112 -10.05 -8.46 13.75
CA LEU A 112 -10.12 -9.82 13.18
C LEU A 112 -9.50 -10.87 14.11
N SER A 113 -8.47 -10.50 14.86
CA SER A 113 -7.78 -11.38 15.81
C SER A 113 -8.61 -11.66 17.09
N ALA A 114 -9.59 -10.79 17.42
CA ALA A 114 -10.44 -10.92 18.60
C ALA A 114 -11.51 -12.04 18.53
N GLY A 115 -11.70 -12.71 17.38
CA GLY A 115 -12.69 -13.78 17.22
C GLY A 115 -12.38 -15.07 18.00
N GLU A 116 -13.42 -15.69 18.57
CA GLU A 116 -13.45 -16.88 19.42
C GLU A 116 -12.78 -18.11 18.78
N GLY A 117 -11.69 -18.65 19.37
CA GLY A 117 -11.10 -19.92 18.95
C GLY A 117 -9.55 -20.01 18.87
N SER A 118 -8.79 -18.99 19.27
CA SER A 118 -7.32 -18.98 19.14
C SER A 118 -6.61 -18.91 20.49
N THR A 119 -5.61 -19.77 20.69
CA THR A 119 -4.69 -19.81 21.85
C THR A 119 -4.19 -18.42 22.26
N THR A 120 -4.23 -18.12 23.57
CA THR A 120 -3.98 -16.79 24.18
C THR A 120 -2.70 -16.11 23.67
N THR A 121 -1.61 -16.85 23.48
CA THR A 121 -0.32 -16.30 23.02
C THR A 121 -0.34 -15.84 21.56
N THR A 122 -0.98 -16.60 20.65
CA THR A 122 -1.05 -16.22 19.23
C THR A 122 -1.97 -15.02 19.03
N ARG A 123 -2.98 -14.85 19.89
CA ARG A 123 -3.87 -13.68 19.87
C ARG A 123 -3.10 -12.41 20.19
N ILE A 124 -2.33 -12.39 21.28
CA ILE A 124 -1.59 -11.19 21.73
C ILE A 124 -0.61 -10.72 20.65
N ILE A 125 0.11 -11.63 20.01
CA ILE A 125 1.08 -11.29 18.97
C ILE A 125 0.39 -10.74 17.71
N LEU A 126 -0.69 -11.39 17.23
CA LEU A 126 -1.40 -10.98 16.02
C LEU A 126 -2.32 -9.78 16.20
N SER A 127 -2.91 -9.60 17.39
CA SER A 127 -3.82 -8.49 17.67
C SER A 127 -3.09 -7.24 18.13
N ALA A 128 -2.10 -7.37 19.01
CA ALA A 128 -1.50 -6.21 19.66
C ALA A 128 -0.13 -5.86 19.07
N ILE A 129 0.81 -6.83 19.02
CA ILE A 129 2.22 -6.53 18.73
C ILE A 129 2.44 -6.14 17.26
N ILE A 130 1.96 -6.94 16.31
CA ILE A 130 2.16 -6.68 14.87
C ILE A 130 1.51 -5.34 14.44
N PRO A 131 0.24 -5.06 14.78
CA PRO A 131 -0.40 -3.79 14.43
C PRO A 131 0.25 -2.56 15.09
N THR A 132 0.65 -2.67 16.36
CA THR A 132 1.27 -1.53 17.08
C THR A 132 2.67 -1.24 16.56
N LEU A 133 3.47 -2.27 16.26
CA LEU A 133 4.80 -2.09 15.65
C LEU A 133 4.71 -1.48 14.25
N SER A 134 3.78 -1.95 13.41
CA SER A 134 3.57 -1.34 12.09
C SER A 134 3.10 0.11 12.20
N ALA A 135 2.16 0.40 13.11
CA ALA A 135 1.69 1.77 13.35
C ALA A 135 2.80 2.70 13.89
N ALA A 136 3.71 2.16 14.71
CA ALA A 136 4.88 2.88 15.19
C ALA A 136 5.86 3.17 14.05
N PHE A 137 6.17 2.18 13.20
CA PHE A 137 7.03 2.40 12.03
C PHE A 137 6.42 3.39 11.03
N SER A 138 5.10 3.35 10.80
CA SER A 138 4.42 4.30 9.93
C SER A 138 4.49 5.73 10.47
N LEU A 139 4.37 5.90 11.80
CA LEU A 139 4.48 7.20 12.44
C LEU A 139 5.92 7.72 12.39
N THR A 140 6.91 6.88 12.69
CA THR A 140 8.33 7.22 12.57
C THR A 140 8.66 7.66 11.14
N ARG A 141 8.12 6.96 10.14
CA ARG A 141 8.26 7.31 8.73
C ARG A 141 7.69 8.70 8.41
N LEU A 142 6.49 9.02 8.91
CA LEU A 142 5.87 10.34 8.75
C LEU A 142 6.72 11.44 9.39
N VAL A 143 7.12 11.25 10.66
CA VAL A 143 7.93 12.23 11.39
C VAL A 143 9.28 12.45 10.71
N SER A 144 9.98 11.39 10.30
CA SER A 144 11.26 11.49 9.61
C SER A 144 11.14 12.19 8.26
N TYR A 145 10.07 11.94 7.49
CA TYR A 145 9.86 12.61 6.21
C TYR A 145 9.50 14.08 6.37
N VAL A 146 8.60 14.42 7.33
CA VAL A 146 8.26 15.82 7.63
C VAL A 146 9.47 16.57 8.18
N GLY A 147 10.23 15.95 9.08
CA GLY A 147 11.49 16.50 9.59
C GLY A 147 12.49 16.74 8.47
N ALA A 148 12.62 15.81 7.52
CA ALA A 148 13.47 15.99 6.34
C ALA A 148 12.97 17.12 5.42
N ALA A 149 11.65 17.26 5.24
CA ALA A 149 11.06 18.34 4.44
C ALA A 149 11.31 19.73 5.06
N ILE A 150 11.16 19.85 6.38
CA ILE A 150 11.45 21.07 7.14
C ILE A 150 12.96 21.38 7.10
N TYR A 151 13.80 20.35 7.30
CA TYR A 151 15.25 20.52 7.26
C TYR A 151 15.73 20.97 5.88
N HIS A 152 15.18 20.40 4.80
CA HIS A 152 15.46 20.83 3.43
C HIS A 152 15.04 22.29 3.18
N ALA A 153 13.96 22.75 3.80
CA ALA A 153 13.51 24.15 3.70
C ALA A 153 14.43 25.13 4.47
N LEU A 154 15.09 24.67 5.55
CA LEU A 154 15.90 25.52 6.43
C LEU A 154 17.41 25.48 6.15
N HIS A 155 17.94 24.36 5.66
CA HIS A 155 19.37 24.17 5.43
C HIS A 155 19.64 23.63 4.02
N HIS A 156 20.45 24.37 3.25
CA HIS A 156 20.91 23.93 1.93
C HIS A 156 21.62 22.56 1.99
N GLN A 157 21.30 21.72 1.00
CA GLN A 157 21.63 20.29 0.85
C GLN A 157 22.91 19.79 1.53
N THR A 158 22.78 18.91 2.54
CA THR A 158 23.88 18.12 3.13
C THR A 158 23.75 16.62 2.80
N ALA A 159 24.84 15.90 2.51
CA ALA A 159 24.80 14.51 2.06
C ALA A 159 23.98 13.52 2.93
N GLY A 160 23.74 13.84 4.21
CA GLY A 160 22.90 13.07 5.12
C GLY A 160 21.41 13.00 4.73
N TRP A 161 20.90 13.93 3.93
CA TRP A 161 19.48 13.96 3.57
C TRP A 161 19.05 12.77 2.70
N LYS A 162 19.93 12.33 1.77
CA LYS A 162 19.66 11.19 0.89
C LYS A 162 19.51 9.89 1.68
N TRP A 163 20.35 9.72 2.71
CA TRP A 163 20.32 8.58 3.61
C TRP A 163 19.04 8.53 4.45
N CYS A 164 18.52 9.67 4.89
CA CYS A 164 17.23 9.72 5.59
C CYS A 164 16.07 9.27 4.71
N LEU A 165 15.99 9.74 3.46
CA LEU A 165 14.93 9.33 2.54
C LEU A 165 15.03 7.83 2.19
N PHE A 166 16.25 7.31 2.03
CA PHE A 166 16.48 5.89 1.81
C PHE A 166 16.01 5.04 3.01
N ALA A 167 16.35 5.48 4.24
CA ALA A 167 15.90 4.81 5.46
C ALA A 167 14.37 4.84 5.62
N VAL A 168 13.73 5.97 5.27
CA VAL A 168 12.27 6.11 5.23
C VAL A 168 11.64 5.11 4.25
N GLY A 169 12.23 4.92 3.08
CA GLY A 169 11.79 3.92 2.10
C GLY A 169 11.88 2.49 2.64
N ILE A 170 13.01 2.13 3.27
CA ILE A 170 13.20 0.82 3.90
C ILE A 170 12.14 0.58 4.98
N LEU A 171 11.93 1.55 5.88
CA LEU A 171 10.93 1.46 6.95
C LEU A 171 9.51 1.25 6.39
N SER A 172 9.20 1.84 5.23
CA SER A 172 7.92 1.62 4.55
C SER A 172 7.74 0.16 4.13
N ILE A 173 8.75 -0.41 3.46
CA ILE A 173 8.73 -1.81 3.01
C ILE A 173 8.56 -2.76 4.21
N PHE A 174 9.30 -2.51 5.31
CA PHE A 174 9.18 -3.31 6.52
C PHE A 174 7.78 -3.25 7.14
N SER A 175 7.17 -2.07 7.20
CA SER A 175 5.81 -1.90 7.72
C SER A 175 4.78 -2.67 6.89
N ASP A 176 4.88 -2.60 5.56
CA ASP A 176 3.95 -3.27 4.65
C ASP A 176 4.11 -4.80 4.70
N LEU A 177 5.35 -5.30 4.74
CA LEU A 177 5.64 -6.73 4.91
C LEU A 177 5.11 -7.25 6.26
N LEU A 178 5.31 -6.49 7.33
CA LEU A 178 4.85 -6.88 8.67
C LEU A 178 3.33 -7.02 8.71
N MET A 179 2.60 -6.08 8.08
CA MET A 179 1.15 -6.15 7.96
C MET A 179 0.67 -7.29 7.05
N ALA A 180 1.34 -7.50 5.91
CA ALA A 180 1.05 -8.60 5.01
C ALA A 180 1.22 -9.96 5.71
N VAL A 181 2.31 -10.14 6.45
CA VAL A 181 2.57 -11.36 7.25
C VAL A 181 1.51 -11.52 8.34
N GLY A 182 1.16 -10.45 9.06
CA GLY A 182 0.13 -10.50 10.10
C GLY A 182 -1.24 -10.95 9.57
N LEU A 183 -1.67 -10.39 8.43
CA LEU A 183 -2.90 -10.78 7.76
C LEU A 183 -2.82 -12.22 7.23
N PHE A 184 -1.71 -12.60 6.60
CA PHE A 184 -1.49 -13.94 6.08
C PHE A 184 -1.56 -14.99 7.18
N VAL A 185 -0.88 -14.78 8.31
CA VAL A 185 -0.90 -15.71 9.45
C VAL A 185 -2.30 -15.80 10.06
N CYS A 186 -3.03 -14.69 10.16
CA CYS A 186 -4.41 -14.70 10.66
C CYS A 186 -5.34 -15.52 9.75
N LEU A 187 -5.26 -15.31 8.44
CA LEU A 187 -6.03 -16.05 7.44
C LEU A 187 -5.61 -17.52 7.41
N TRP A 188 -4.31 -17.80 7.46
CA TRP A 188 -3.76 -19.16 7.52
C TRP A 188 -4.26 -19.92 8.75
N LYS A 189 -4.31 -19.28 9.92
CA LYS A 189 -4.82 -19.92 11.15
C LYS A 189 -6.32 -20.20 11.06
N ARG A 190 -7.13 -19.27 10.51
CA ARG A 190 -8.56 -19.49 10.29
C ARG A 190 -8.81 -20.59 9.27
N TRP A 191 -8.07 -20.57 8.17
CA TRP A 191 -8.09 -21.60 7.15
C TRP A 191 -7.65 -22.96 7.72
N ARG A 192 -6.61 -23.01 8.56
CA ARG A 192 -6.17 -24.24 9.24
C ARG A 192 -7.19 -24.74 10.26
N SER A 193 -7.89 -23.84 10.96
CA SER A 193 -8.97 -24.22 11.88
C SER A 193 -10.20 -24.77 11.13
N GLN A 194 -10.54 -24.19 9.98
CA GLN A 194 -11.58 -24.72 9.08
C GLN A 194 -11.12 -26.02 8.41
N LYS A 195 -9.83 -26.12 8.05
CA LYS A 195 -9.25 -27.33 7.51
C LYS A 195 -9.08 -28.44 8.53
N CYS A 196 -8.79 -28.23 9.80
CA CYS A 196 -8.82 -29.32 10.79
C CYS A 196 -10.20 -29.98 10.89
N LEU A 197 -11.28 -29.26 10.55
CA LEU A 197 -12.62 -29.84 10.41
C LEU A 197 -12.80 -30.62 9.08
N GLN A 198 -12.02 -30.33 8.04
CA GLN A 198 -12.15 -30.89 6.68
C GLN A 198 -11.02 -31.88 6.27
N GLU A 199 -9.87 -31.84 6.97
CA GLU A 199 -8.61 -32.55 6.76
C GLU A 199 -8.53 -33.80 7.65
N ARG A 200 -9.69 -34.32 8.06
CA ARG A 200 -9.93 -35.77 8.16
C ARG A 200 -9.82 -36.46 6.78
N SER A 201 -9.64 -35.71 5.67
CA SER A 201 -9.78 -36.27 4.31
C SER A 201 -8.55 -36.28 3.36
N HIS A 202 -7.63 -35.31 3.24
CA HIS A 202 -6.65 -35.36 2.11
C HIS A 202 -5.28 -34.69 2.33
N PHE A 203 -4.26 -35.51 2.60
CA PHE A 203 -2.86 -35.16 2.92
C PHE A 203 -1.97 -34.80 1.70
N ALA A 204 -2.50 -34.66 0.49
CA ALA A 204 -1.72 -34.57 -0.76
C ALA A 204 -1.42 -33.15 -1.30
N ALA A 205 -1.87 -32.08 -0.63
CA ALA A 205 -1.90 -30.72 -1.20
C ALA A 205 -0.63 -29.87 -0.99
N MET A 206 0.39 -30.36 -0.27
CA MET A 206 1.52 -29.56 0.20
C MET A 206 2.42 -28.99 -0.92
N ASN A 207 2.59 -29.71 -2.03
CA ASN A 207 3.45 -29.22 -3.13
C ASN A 207 2.82 -28.08 -3.95
N ARG A 208 1.50 -27.84 -3.82
CA ARG A 208 0.82 -26.73 -4.51
C ARG A 208 1.02 -25.39 -3.81
N VAL A 209 1.36 -25.38 -2.52
CA VAL A 209 1.42 -24.14 -1.72
C VAL A 209 2.57 -23.23 -2.15
N PHE A 210 3.69 -23.81 -2.60
CA PHE A 210 4.83 -23.03 -3.11
C PHE A 210 4.54 -22.41 -4.48
N VAL A 211 3.74 -23.09 -5.33
CA VAL A 211 3.23 -22.56 -6.60
C VAL A 211 2.16 -21.50 -6.36
N ILE A 212 1.32 -21.65 -5.33
CA ILE A 212 0.29 -20.68 -4.92
C ILE A 212 0.90 -19.34 -4.46
N ALA A 213 2.11 -19.34 -3.90
CA ALA A 213 2.80 -18.08 -3.54
C ALA A 213 3.18 -17.26 -4.79
N ILE A 214 3.49 -17.92 -5.91
CA ILE A 214 3.75 -17.28 -7.21
C ILE A 214 2.41 -16.94 -7.91
N GLU A 215 1.39 -17.78 -7.75
CA GLU A 215 0.03 -17.50 -8.22
C GLU A 215 -0.70 -16.45 -7.37
N ALA A 216 -0.18 -15.96 -6.24
CA ALA A 216 -0.85 -14.96 -5.41
C ALA A 216 -1.11 -13.62 -6.14
N ASN A 217 -0.28 -13.28 -7.14
CA ASN A 217 -0.57 -12.18 -8.06
C ASN A 217 -1.68 -12.53 -9.09
N LEU A 218 -1.76 -13.80 -9.50
CA LEU A 218 -2.88 -14.36 -10.29
C LEU A 218 -4.16 -14.57 -9.44
N PHE A 219 -4.04 -14.66 -8.12
CA PHE A 219 -5.13 -15.00 -7.19
C PHE A 219 -6.12 -13.83 -7.02
N THR A 220 -5.65 -12.59 -7.15
CA THR A 220 -6.52 -11.42 -7.29
C THR A 220 -7.42 -11.54 -8.52
N TRP A 221 -6.94 -12.16 -9.60
CA TRP A 221 -7.70 -12.42 -10.82
C TRP A 221 -8.59 -13.67 -10.71
N TYR A 222 -8.12 -14.73 -10.05
CA TYR A 222 -8.90 -15.97 -9.86
C TYR A 222 -10.05 -15.84 -8.85
N THR A 223 -9.94 -14.98 -7.84
CA THR A 223 -11.03 -14.71 -6.89
C THR A 223 -12.22 -13.99 -7.54
N LEU A 224 -11.97 -13.24 -8.61
CA LEU A 224 -13.00 -12.68 -9.49
C LEU A 224 -13.69 -13.75 -10.33
N SER A 225 -12.91 -14.57 -11.03
CA SER A 225 -13.46 -15.60 -11.92
C SER A 225 -14.13 -16.76 -11.18
N LEU A 226 -13.67 -17.14 -9.98
CA LEU A 226 -14.31 -18.17 -9.15
C LEU A 226 -15.64 -17.69 -8.53
N SER A 227 -15.80 -16.39 -8.26
CA SER A 227 -17.08 -15.82 -7.80
C SER A 227 -18.15 -15.78 -8.90
N VAL A 228 -17.74 -15.54 -10.16
CA VAL A 228 -18.62 -15.55 -11.34
C VAL A 228 -19.01 -16.98 -11.73
N TYR A 229 -18.11 -17.95 -11.57
CA TYR A 229 -18.39 -19.36 -11.89
C TYR A 229 -19.32 -20.03 -10.86
N LEU A 230 -19.26 -19.62 -9.58
CA LEU A 230 -20.15 -20.12 -8.53
C LEU A 230 -21.56 -19.51 -8.58
N GLN A 231 -21.75 -18.37 -9.25
CA GLN A 231 -23.07 -17.75 -9.50
C GLN A 231 -23.79 -18.32 -10.73
N HIS A 232 -23.09 -19.01 -11.63
CA HIS A 232 -23.70 -19.70 -12.78
C HIS A 232 -24.06 -21.17 -12.50
N LEU A 233 -23.69 -21.70 -11.33
CA LEU A 233 -23.97 -23.06 -10.87
C LEU A 233 -25.04 -23.11 -9.75
N SER A 234 -25.67 -21.98 -9.45
CA SER A 234 -26.90 -21.83 -8.65
C SER A 234 -28.03 -21.33 -9.52
#